data_AF-A0A091AQ93-F1
#
_entry.id   AF-A0A091AQ93-F1
#
_cell.length_a   1.000
_cell.length_b   1.000
_cell.length_c   1.000
_cell.angle_alpha   90.00
_cell.angle_beta   90.00
_cell.angle_gamma   90.00
#
_symmetry.space_group_name_H-M   'P 1'
#
loop_
_entity.id
_entity.type
_entity.pdbx_description
1 polymer ?
#
loop_
_entity_poly.entity_id
_entity_poly.type
_entity_poly.pdbx_seq_one_letter_code
_entity_poly.pdbx_strand_id
1 'polypeptide(L)' 'MTHFYRAVLSPCVGVCSLDEHGLCEGCLRSSAEIARWSQMNDDERLQLMENVLPLREAQRA' A
#
# COMPACT_ATOMS: atom_id res chain seq x y z
N MET A 1 -3.46 16.46 -25.28
CA MET A 1 -3.12 15.27 -24.48
C MET A 1 -3.34 15.59 -23.02
N THR A 2 -4.57 15.44 -22.55
CA THR A 2 -4.92 15.61 -21.13
C THR A 2 -4.45 14.38 -20.38
N HIS A 3 -3.19 14.39 -19.95
CA HIS A 3 -2.79 13.54 -18.83
C HIS A 3 -3.53 14.09 -17.61
N PHE A 4 -4.74 13.59 -17.38
CA PHE A 4 -5.36 13.62 -16.08
C PHE A 4 -4.42 12.83 -15.17
N TYR A 5 -3.55 13.53 -14.47
CA TYR A 5 -2.77 12.96 -13.38
C TYR A 5 -3.79 12.58 -12.30
N ARG A 6 -4.44 11.42 -12.45
CA ARG A 6 -5.08 10.75 -11.32
C ARG A 6 -3.93 10.50 -10.37
N ALA A 7 -3.84 11.31 -9.31
CA ALA A 7 -2.93 11.03 -8.22
C ALA A 7 -3.20 9.58 -7.82
N VAL A 8 -2.24 8.70 -8.10
CA VAL A 8 -2.30 7.32 -7.62
C VAL A 8 -2.24 7.46 -6.12
N LEU A 9 -3.39 7.34 -5.45
CA LEU A 9 -3.48 7.44 -4.01
C LEU A 9 -2.60 6.32 -3.45
N SER A 10 -1.45 6.69 -2.90
CA SER A 10 -0.54 5.74 -2.27
C SER A 10 -0.72 5.79 -0.77
N PRO A 11 -0.82 4.64 -0.08
CA PRO A 11 -0.85 4.60 1.38
C PRO A 11 0.52 4.91 2.01
N CYS A 12 1.54 5.23 1.20
CA CYS A 12 2.88 5.50 1.68
C CYS A 12 2.95 6.83 2.45
N VAL A 13 3.42 6.78 3.69
CA VAL A 13 3.65 7.95 4.56
C VAL A 13 5.13 8.36 4.65
N GLY A 14 5.99 7.82 3.77
CA GLY A 14 7.43 8.13 3.73
C GLY A 14 8.29 7.36 4.75
N VAL A 15 7.71 6.40 5.46
CA VAL A 15 8.44 5.46 6.32
C VAL A 15 8.83 4.23 5.50
N CYS A 16 10.12 3.87 5.52
CA CYS A 16 10.65 2.71 4.79
C CYS A 16 11.40 1.76 5.75
N SER A 17 10.67 1.24 6.72
CA SER A 17 11.15 0.20 7.65
C SER A 17 10.10 -0.91 7.72
N LEU A 18 10.56 -2.16 7.84
CA LEU A 18 9.71 -3.34 7.93
C LEU A 18 9.77 -3.89 9.36
N ASP A 19 8.63 -4.33 9.89
CA ASP A 19 8.54 -5.03 11.16
C ASP A 19 8.97 -6.51 11.03
N GLU A 20 8.92 -7.24 12.14
CA GLU A 20 9.28 -8.66 12.23
C GLU A 20 8.39 -9.57 11.36
N HIS A 21 7.20 -9.10 10.98
CA HIS A 21 6.27 -9.80 10.09
C HIS A 21 6.49 -9.44 8.62
N GLY A 22 7.47 -8.58 8.32
CA GLY A 22 7.80 -8.16 6.96
C GLY A 22 6.84 -7.13 6.39
N LEU A 23 6.08 -6.42 7.24
CA LEU A 23 5.17 -5.35 6.83
C LEU A 23 5.78 -3.98 7.12
N CYS A 24 5.52 -3.02 6.24
CA CYS A 24 5.98 -1.65 6.44
C CYS A 24 5.37 -1.03 7.70
N GLU A 25 6.20 -0.48 8.58
CA GLU A 25 5.76 0.15 9.82
C GLU A 25 4.82 1.33 9.59
N GLY A 26 4.95 2.04 8.46
CA GLY A 26 4.08 3.18 8.13
C GLY A 26 2.85 2.84 7.29
N CYS A 27 3.01 2.05 6.22
CA CYS A 27 1.92 1.81 5.25
C CYS A 27 1.38 0.38 5.24
N LEU A 28 1.90 -0.50 6.09
CA LEU A 28 1.47 -1.89 6.26
C LEU A 28 1.53 -2.77 5.00
N ARG A 29 2.17 -2.29 3.94
CA ARG A 29 2.46 -3.08 2.74
C ARG A 29 3.67 -3.96 2.96
N SER A 30 3.66 -5.16 2.41
CA SER A 30 4.85 -6.01 2.32
C SER A 30 5.84 -5.47 1.28
N SER A 31 7.09 -5.94 1.33
CA SER A 31 8.12 -5.59 0.32
C SER A 31 7.67 -5.93 -1.10
N ALA A 32 6.99 -7.06 -1.29
CA ALA A 32 6.46 -7.49 -2.59
C ALA A 32 5.36 -6.55 -3.10
N GLU A 33 4.45 -6.12 -2.22
CA GLU A 33 3.39 -5.15 -2.55
C GLU A 33 3.96 -3.77 -2.89
N ILE A 34 5.01 -3.33 -2.18
CA ILE A 34 5.74 -2.10 -2.48
C ILE A 34 6.36 -2.18 -3.86
N ALA A 35 7.07 -3.27 -4.17
CA ALA A 35 7.78 -3.45 -5.43
C ALA A 35 6.85 -3.49 -6.66
N ARG A 36 5.67 -4.11 -6.52
CA ARG A 36 4.71 -4.23 -7.62
C ARG A 36 3.67 -3.10 -7.69
N TRP A 37 3.69 -2.12 -6.79
CA TRP A 37 2.64 -1.10 -6.68
C TRP A 37 2.34 -0.35 -7.99
N SER A 38 3.38 0.02 -8.74
CA SER A 38 3.25 0.69 -10.04
C SER A 38 2.64 -0.21 -11.13
N GLN A 39 2.73 -1.53 -10.95
CA GLN A 39 2.22 -2.54 -11.88
C GLN A 39 0.80 -3.02 -11.51
N MET A 40 0.34 -2.75 -10.28
CA MET A 40 -1.03 -3.07 -9.86
C MET A 40 -2.04 -2.26 -10.67
N ASN A 41 -3.13 -2.91 -11.07
CA ASN A 41 -4.30 -2.22 -11.61
C ASN A 41 -5.11 -1.53 -10.49
N ASP A 42 -6.12 -0.75 -10.86
CA ASP A 42 -6.89 0.03 -9.87
C ASP A 42 -7.69 -0.87 -8.91
N ASP A 43 -8.24 -2.00 -9.37
CA ASP A 43 -8.97 -2.94 -8.52
C ASP A 43 -8.04 -3.58 -7.47
N GLU A 44 -6.81 -3.94 -7.84
CA GLU A 44 -5.80 -4.46 -6.93
C GLU A 44 -5.40 -3.41 -5.88
N ARG A 45 -5.25 -2.15 -6.30
CA ARG A 45 -4.92 -1.05 -5.37
C ARG A 45 -6.07 -0.78 -4.40
N LEU A 46 -7.31 -0.73 -4.90
CA LEU A 46 -8.51 -0.54 -4.07
C LEU A 46 -8.66 -1.70 -3.09
N GLN A 47 -8.50 -2.95 -3.54
CA GLN A 47 -8.55 -4.11 -2.67
C GLN A 47 -7.52 -4.04 -1.55
N LEU A 48 -6.30 -3.61 -1.86
CA LEU A 48 -5.25 -3.45 -0.86
C LEU A 48 -5.63 -2.34 0.13
N MET A 49 -6.00 -1.16 -0.36
CA MET A 49 -6.28 0.04 0.43
C MET A 49 -7.54 -0.08 1.30
N GLU A 50 -8.62 -0.68 0.80
CA GLU A 50 -9.91 -0.69 1.48
C GLU A 50 -10.12 -1.93 2.36
N ASN A 51 -9.45 -3.04 2.06
CA ASN A 51 -9.70 -4.32 2.74
C ASN A 51 -8.47 -4.86 3.46
N VAL A 52 -7.31 -4.92 2.78
CA VAL A 52 -6.14 -5.60 3.33
C VAL A 52 -5.40 -4.76 4.37
N LEU A 53 -5.09 -3.49 4.06
CA LEU A 53 -4.33 -2.63 4.96
C LEU A 53 -5.10 -2.32 6.26
N PRO A 54 -6.42 -2.00 6.22
CA PRO A 54 -7.19 -1.79 7.46
C PRO A 54 -7.24 -3.03 8.35
N LEU A 55 -7.32 -4.23 7.74
CA LEU A 55 -7.27 -5.48 8.51
C LEU A 55 -5.93 -5.67 9.22
N ARG A 56 -4.81 -5.40 8.52
CA ARG A 56 -3.47 -5.47 9.12
C ARG A 56 -3.29 -4.44 10.23
N GLU A 57 -3.86 -3.26 10.07
CA GLU A 57 -3.84 -2.22 11.10
C GLU A 57 -4.58 -2.68 12.36
N ALA A 58 -5.78 -3.24 12.19
CA ALA A 58 -6.56 -3.79 13.29
C ALA A 58 -5.86 -4.96 14.01
N GLN A 59 -5.01 -5.72 13.30
CA GLN A 59 -4.23 -6.83 13.85
C GLN A 59 -2.96 -6.39 14.59
N ARG A 60 -2.53 -5.13 14.46
CA ARG A 60 -1.32 -4.60 15.11
C ARG A 60 -1.55 -4.23 16.58
N ALA A 61 -2.81 -4.12 17.03
CA ALA A 61 -3.20 -3.83 18.41
C ALA A 61 -2.97 -5.03 19.35
#